data_AF-A0A3M2G3L1-F1
#
_entry.id   AF-A0A3M2G3L1-F1
#
_cell.length_a   1.000
_cell.length_b   1.000
_cell.length_c   1.000
_cell.angle_alpha   90.00
_cell.angle_beta   90.00
_cell.angle_gamma   90.00
#
_symmetry.space_group_name_H-M   'P 1'
#
loop_
_entity.id
_entity.type
_entity.pdbx_description
1 polymer ?
#
loop_
_entity_poly.entity_id
_entity_poly.type
_entity_poly.pdbx_seq_one_letter_code
_entity_poly.pdbx_strand_id
1 'polypeptide(L)'
;MADLTDLPHLIQLLDDESPQIRKAVLEALHDLGSQLDIELEKKPELLNPVQREHLQNVLAHLKDPPLPNIRFAPEVSKEITKFQIGEMVKHKRYGYRGVIVDYDRICQADEIWYYGNRYQPRRNQPWYHILVHQSNQTTYAAQSSLTWDTSLQQIQHPLLRYFFHHFENGRYERNNEPWPYRWNISKNDQNT
;
A
#
# COMPACT_ATOMS: atom_id res chain seq x y z
N MET A 1 -20.35 -7.89 5.24
CA MET A 1 -20.85 -8.51 4.00
C MET A 1 -21.38 -7.38 3.15
N ALA A 2 -20.80 -7.16 1.96
CA ALA A 2 -21.32 -6.21 0.99
C ALA A 2 -22.55 -6.81 0.28
N ASP A 3 -23.42 -5.96 -0.24
CA ASP A 3 -24.57 -6.38 -1.05
C ASP A 3 -24.28 -6.12 -2.55
N LEU A 4 -24.93 -6.88 -3.43
CA LEU A 4 -24.91 -6.64 -4.88
C LEU A 4 -25.58 -5.31 -5.24
N THR A 5 -26.38 -4.71 -4.34
CA THR A 5 -26.85 -3.32 -4.48
C THR A 5 -25.71 -2.30 -4.48
N ASP A 6 -24.63 -2.58 -3.76
CA ASP A 6 -23.51 -1.65 -3.55
C ASP A 6 -22.49 -1.73 -4.69
N LEU A 7 -22.58 -2.76 -5.53
CA LEU A 7 -21.66 -3.06 -6.62
C LEU A 7 -21.35 -1.83 -7.51
N PRO A 8 -22.31 -1.00 -7.99
CA PRO A 8 -21.98 0.17 -8.80
C PRO A 8 -21.12 1.22 -8.07
N HIS A 9 -21.22 1.30 -6.74
CA HIS A 9 -20.40 2.21 -5.92
C HIS A 9 -19.02 1.62 -5.63
N LEU A 10 -18.95 0.32 -5.28
CA LEU A 10 -17.67 -0.39 -5.13
C LEU A 10 -16.82 -0.29 -6.39
N ILE A 11 -17.42 -0.44 -7.57
CA ILE A 11 -16.72 -0.40 -8.86
C ILE A 11 -16.18 1.01 -9.18
N GLN A 12 -16.83 2.09 -8.72
CA GLN A 12 -16.26 3.45 -8.81
C GLN A 12 -15.00 3.61 -7.94
N LEU A 13 -14.97 2.97 -6.77
CA LEU A 13 -13.89 3.08 -5.80
C LEU A 13 -12.68 2.17 -6.10
N LEU A 14 -12.76 1.28 -7.10
CA LEU A 14 -11.59 0.55 -7.64
C LEU A 14 -10.48 1.49 -8.14
N ASP A 15 -10.85 2.69 -8.58
CA ASP A 15 -9.95 3.72 -9.10
C ASP A 15 -9.69 4.88 -8.13
N ASP A 16 -10.03 4.72 -6.84
CA ASP A 16 -9.64 5.68 -5.79
C ASP A 16 -8.10 5.77 -5.68
N GLU A 17 -7.55 6.94 -5.36
CA GLU A 17 -6.09 7.09 -5.17
C GLU A 17 -5.58 6.41 -3.89
N SER A 18 -6.42 6.31 -2.86
CA SER A 18 -6.13 5.66 -1.57
C SER A 18 -5.95 4.15 -1.72
N PRO A 19 -4.75 3.59 -1.44
CA PRO A 19 -4.54 2.14 -1.40
C PRO A 19 -5.46 1.43 -0.40
N GLN A 20 -5.80 2.09 0.70
CA GLN A 20 -6.68 1.55 1.74
C GLN A 20 -8.13 1.40 1.23
N ILE A 21 -8.65 2.37 0.48
CA ILE A 21 -10.00 2.30 -0.11
C ILE A 21 -10.04 1.19 -1.16
N ARG A 22 -9.08 1.17 -2.10
CA ARG A 22 -9.00 0.08 -3.10
C ARG A 22 -8.92 -1.30 -2.46
N LYS A 23 -8.17 -1.46 -1.35
CA LYS A 23 -8.10 -2.74 -0.63
C LYS A 23 -9.47 -3.15 -0.07
N ALA A 24 -10.14 -2.27 0.66
CA ALA A 24 -11.46 -2.55 1.24
C ALA A 24 -12.52 -2.86 0.17
N VAL A 25 -12.45 -2.20 -0.99
CA VAL A 25 -13.28 -2.51 -2.16
C VAL A 25 -13.00 -3.90 -2.69
N LEU A 26 -11.73 -4.29 -2.82
CA LEU A 26 -11.35 -5.62 -3.33
C LEU A 26 -11.64 -6.74 -2.33
N GLU A 27 -11.57 -6.47 -1.02
CA GLU A 27 -12.07 -7.37 0.04
C GLU A 27 -13.59 -7.55 -0.10
N ALA A 28 -14.35 -6.46 -0.23
CA ALA A 28 -15.81 -6.50 -0.42
C ALA A 28 -16.24 -7.21 -1.72
N LEU A 29 -15.49 -7.05 -2.82
CA LEU A 29 -15.73 -7.73 -4.08
C LEU A 29 -15.33 -9.22 -4.02
N HIS A 30 -14.29 -9.57 -3.26
CA HIS A 30 -13.91 -10.97 -3.03
C HIS A 30 -14.96 -11.73 -2.20
N ASP A 31 -15.52 -11.09 -1.16
CA ASP A 31 -16.60 -11.62 -0.31
C ASP A 31 -17.87 -12.01 -1.11
N LEU A 32 -18.15 -11.34 -2.24
CA LEU A 32 -19.28 -11.67 -3.13
C LEU A 32 -19.07 -12.97 -3.93
N GLY A 33 -17.84 -13.47 -4.02
CA GLY A 33 -17.50 -14.75 -4.65
C GLY A 33 -18.05 -14.91 -6.07
N SER A 34 -18.69 -16.06 -6.33
CA SER A 34 -19.28 -16.37 -7.65
C SER A 34 -20.52 -15.54 -8.02
N GLN A 35 -21.11 -14.78 -7.08
CA GLN A 35 -22.22 -13.88 -7.39
C GLN A 35 -21.73 -12.63 -8.13
N LEU A 36 -20.50 -12.19 -7.86
CA LEU A 36 -19.85 -11.10 -8.58
C LEU A 36 -19.66 -11.44 -10.06
N ASP A 37 -19.11 -12.63 -10.35
CA ASP A 37 -18.90 -13.12 -11.70
C ASP A 37 -20.23 -13.07 -12.51
N ILE A 38 -21.34 -13.50 -11.90
CA ILE A 38 -22.70 -13.49 -12.50
C ILE A 38 -23.27 -12.08 -12.74
N GLU A 39 -23.08 -11.12 -11.83
CA GLU A 39 -23.57 -9.75 -12.05
C GLU A 39 -22.72 -8.97 -13.07
N LEU A 40 -21.40 -9.22 -13.15
CA LEU A 40 -20.49 -8.60 -14.11
C LEU A 40 -20.64 -9.14 -15.55
N GLU A 41 -21.32 -10.27 -15.72
CA GLU A 41 -21.83 -10.76 -17.01
C GLU A 41 -23.13 -10.06 -17.43
N LYS A 42 -24.07 -9.86 -16.49
CA LYS A 42 -25.36 -9.18 -16.75
C LYS A 42 -25.21 -7.69 -17.06
N LYS A 43 -24.22 -7.04 -16.44
CA LYS A 43 -23.98 -5.59 -16.50
C LYS A 43 -22.56 -5.31 -17.00
N PRO A 44 -22.25 -5.64 -18.27
CA PRO A 44 -20.88 -5.55 -18.79
C PRO A 44 -20.32 -4.12 -18.73
N GLU A 45 -21.18 -3.11 -18.78
CA GLU A 45 -20.89 -1.68 -18.78
C GLU A 45 -20.38 -1.10 -17.44
N LEU A 46 -20.53 -1.81 -16.32
CA LEU A 46 -20.05 -1.32 -15.01
C LEU A 46 -18.54 -1.14 -14.96
N LEU A 47 -17.79 -2.02 -15.63
CA LEU A 47 -16.32 -2.03 -15.65
C LEU A 47 -15.79 -1.63 -17.02
N ASN A 48 -14.94 -0.60 -17.06
CA ASN A 48 -14.13 -0.37 -18.25
C ASN A 48 -13.10 -1.51 -18.44
N PRO A 49 -12.53 -1.72 -19.64
CA PRO A 49 -11.63 -2.84 -19.90
C PRO A 49 -10.43 -2.96 -18.96
N VAL A 50 -9.85 -1.82 -18.53
CA VAL A 50 -8.69 -1.78 -17.63
C VAL A 50 -9.10 -2.16 -16.21
N GLN A 51 -10.25 -1.68 -15.72
CA GLN A 51 -10.80 -2.08 -14.43
C GLN A 51 -11.18 -3.57 -14.42
N ARG A 52 -11.74 -4.08 -15.53
CA ARG A 52 -12.10 -5.50 -15.69
C ARG A 52 -10.86 -6.39 -15.65
N GLU A 53 -9.83 -6.05 -16.43
CA GLU A 53 -8.54 -6.73 -16.40
C GLU A 53 -7.90 -6.68 -15.00
N HIS A 54 -7.87 -5.51 -14.36
CA HIS A 54 -7.32 -5.35 -13.01
C HIS A 54 -8.05 -6.22 -11.98
N LEU A 55 -9.39 -6.16 -11.94
CA LEU A 55 -10.21 -6.96 -11.02
C LEU A 55 -10.05 -8.46 -11.28
N GLN A 56 -10.04 -8.89 -12.55
CA GLN A 56 -9.81 -10.30 -12.91
C GLN A 56 -8.41 -10.79 -12.49
N ASN A 57 -7.37 -9.98 -12.68
CA ASN A 57 -6.01 -10.31 -12.24
C ASN A 57 -5.90 -10.40 -10.70
N VAL A 58 -6.54 -9.49 -9.96
CA VAL A 58 -6.60 -9.59 -8.48
C VAL A 58 -7.34 -10.85 -8.06
N LEU A 59 -8.57 -11.07 -8.55
CA LEU A 59 -9.39 -12.23 -8.18
C LEU A 59 -8.73 -13.55 -8.57
N ALA A 60 -8.01 -13.62 -9.69
CA ALA A 60 -7.25 -14.81 -10.08
C ALA A 60 -6.14 -15.13 -9.08
N HIS A 61 -5.35 -14.13 -8.66
CA HIS A 61 -4.29 -14.33 -7.66
C HIS A 61 -4.82 -14.67 -6.27
N LEU A 62 -6.04 -14.27 -5.92
CA LEU A 62 -6.69 -14.64 -4.64
C LEU A 62 -7.38 -16.01 -4.70
N LYS A 63 -7.82 -16.47 -5.88
CA LYS A 63 -8.37 -17.82 -6.09
C LYS A 63 -7.25 -18.86 -6.16
N ASP A 64 -6.19 -18.59 -6.92
CA ASP A 64 -4.99 -19.43 -7.07
C ASP A 64 -3.71 -18.55 -6.99
N PRO A 65 -3.09 -18.39 -5.81
CA PRO A 65 -1.84 -17.64 -5.69
C PRO A 65 -0.73 -18.35 -6.49
N PRO A 66 0.00 -17.64 -7.36
CA PRO A 66 0.98 -18.26 -8.24
C PRO A 66 2.09 -18.92 -7.42
N LEU A 67 2.23 -20.25 -7.56
CA LEU A 67 3.17 -21.06 -6.78
C LEU A 67 4.52 -20.35 -6.64
N PRO A 68 5.03 -20.14 -5.41
CA PRO A 68 6.28 -19.41 -5.20
C PRO A 68 7.38 -20.14 -5.97
N ASN A 69 7.92 -19.48 -7.00
CA ASN A 69 8.80 -20.12 -7.97
C ASN A 69 9.99 -20.73 -7.23
N ILE A 70 10.05 -22.05 -7.15
CA ILE A 70 10.92 -22.77 -6.20
C ILE A 70 12.41 -22.55 -6.50
N ARG A 71 12.75 -22.08 -7.72
CA ARG A 71 14.11 -21.62 -8.08
C ARG A 71 14.49 -20.27 -7.46
N PHE A 72 13.52 -19.58 -6.86
CA PHE A 72 13.62 -18.34 -6.11
C PHE A 72 12.89 -18.48 -4.77
N ALA A 73 13.36 -19.40 -3.92
CA ALA A 73 13.25 -19.19 -2.48
C ALA A 73 13.74 -17.75 -2.15
N PRO A 74 13.19 -17.07 -1.13
CA PRO A 74 13.45 -15.64 -0.92
C PRO A 74 14.91 -15.39 -0.51
N GLU A 75 15.78 -15.20 -1.51
CA GLU A 75 17.03 -14.49 -1.34
C GLU A 75 16.69 -13.13 -0.76
N VAL A 76 17.01 -12.95 0.53
CA VAL A 76 16.91 -11.68 1.25
C VAL A 76 17.52 -10.59 0.37
N SER A 77 16.72 -9.57 0.07
CA SER A 77 17.02 -8.56 -0.97
C SER A 77 18.49 -8.14 -0.98
N LYS A 78 19.22 -8.52 -2.03
CA LYS A 78 20.59 -8.04 -2.26
C LYS A 78 20.65 -6.53 -2.56
N GLU A 79 19.49 -5.89 -2.77
CA GLU A 79 19.39 -4.44 -2.75
C GLU A 79 19.61 -3.88 -1.34
N ILE A 80 20.68 -3.09 -1.20
CA ILE A 80 20.98 -2.27 -0.03
C ILE A 80 19.88 -1.20 0.15
N THR A 81 19.58 -0.85 1.40
CA THR A 81 18.67 0.24 1.77
C THR A 81 19.27 1.60 1.39
N LYS A 82 18.64 2.28 0.43
CA LYS A 82 19.07 3.59 -0.10
C LYS A 82 18.68 4.74 0.82
N PHE A 83 17.64 4.54 1.64
CA PHE A 83 17.12 5.50 2.59
C PHE A 83 17.07 4.88 4.00
N GLN A 84 17.18 5.72 5.02
CA GLN A 84 17.21 5.31 6.44
C GLN A 84 16.07 5.96 7.25
N ILE A 85 15.76 5.41 8.43
CA ILE A 85 14.70 5.90 9.31
C ILE A 85 15.01 7.32 9.78
N GLY A 86 14.05 8.24 9.60
CA GLY A 86 14.17 9.68 9.85
C GLY A 86 14.56 10.51 8.62
N GLU A 87 14.83 9.90 7.47
CA GLU A 87 15.17 10.64 6.24
C GLU A 87 13.94 11.15 5.50
N MET A 88 14.13 12.31 4.87
CA MET A 88 13.14 13.01 4.06
C MET A 88 13.15 12.48 2.63
N VAL A 89 11.97 12.05 2.17
CA VAL A 89 11.76 11.46 0.83
C VAL A 89 10.60 12.11 0.09
N LYS A 90 10.66 12.02 -1.25
CA LYS A 90 9.59 12.41 -2.18
C LYS A 90 9.19 11.21 -3.04
N HIS A 91 7.90 11.01 -3.24
CA HIS A 91 7.40 9.95 -4.12
C HIS A 91 7.46 10.38 -5.59
N LYS A 92 8.16 9.63 -6.44
CA LYS A 92 8.44 9.98 -7.85
C LYS A 92 7.21 10.29 -8.69
N ARG A 93 6.16 9.48 -8.57
CA ARG A 93 4.88 9.66 -9.30
C ARG A 93 3.96 10.67 -8.63
N TYR A 94 3.45 10.34 -7.44
CA TYR A 94 2.46 11.15 -6.71
C TYR A 94 2.98 12.48 -6.13
N GLY A 95 4.28 12.76 -6.20
CA GLY A 95 4.86 14.06 -5.83
C GLY A 95 4.89 14.41 -4.33
N TYR A 96 4.19 13.67 -3.47
CA TYR A 96 4.15 13.95 -2.03
C TYR A 96 5.53 13.83 -1.36
N ARG A 97 5.73 14.65 -0.33
CA ARG A 97 6.87 14.60 0.60
C ARG A 97 6.50 13.75 1.83
N GLY A 98 7.48 13.16 2.51
CA GLY A 98 7.27 12.46 3.77
C GLY A 98 8.57 12.05 4.47
N VAL A 99 8.46 11.57 5.71
CA VAL A 99 9.58 10.99 6.48
C VAL A 99 9.42 9.49 6.61
N ILE A 100 10.51 8.74 6.47
CA ILE A 100 10.54 7.30 6.73
C ILE A 100 10.52 7.03 8.25
N VAL A 101 9.57 6.21 8.70
CA VAL A 101 9.41 5.84 10.12
C VAL A 101 9.89 4.42 10.45
N ASP A 102 9.77 3.48 9.52
CA ASP A 102 10.38 2.13 9.54
C ASP A 102 10.48 1.57 8.10
N TYR A 103 11.10 0.41 7.91
CA TYR A 103 11.17 -0.28 6.61
C TYR A 103 11.23 -1.81 6.73
N ASP A 104 10.71 -2.48 5.71
CA ASP A 104 10.87 -3.92 5.48
C ASP A 104 11.91 -4.17 4.38
N ARG A 105 12.65 -5.29 4.46
CA ARG A 105 13.61 -5.67 3.40
C ARG A 105 12.95 -6.16 2.11
N ILE A 106 11.76 -6.74 2.22
CA ILE A 106 10.91 -7.18 1.11
C ILE A 106 9.46 -6.84 1.45
N CYS A 107 8.60 -6.64 0.45
CA CYS A 107 7.20 -6.27 0.64
C CYS A 107 6.45 -7.25 1.56
N GLN A 108 5.99 -6.78 2.72
CA GLN A 108 5.19 -7.56 3.68
C GLN A 108 3.68 -7.44 3.46
N ALA A 109 3.23 -6.56 2.56
CA ALA A 109 1.80 -6.39 2.30
C ALA A 109 1.16 -7.66 1.76
N ASP A 110 -0.10 -7.90 2.13
CA ASP A 110 -0.89 -9.02 1.64
C ASP A 110 -1.14 -8.94 0.12
N GLU A 111 -1.71 -10.00 -0.44
CA GLU A 111 -1.93 -10.12 -1.88
C GLU A 111 -3.02 -9.17 -2.38
N ILE A 112 -4.10 -8.98 -1.59
CA ILE A 112 -5.20 -8.04 -1.94
C ILE A 112 -4.66 -6.62 -2.08
N TRP A 113 -3.90 -6.14 -1.09
CA TRP A 113 -3.30 -4.80 -1.12
C TRP A 113 -2.28 -4.66 -2.23
N TYR A 114 -1.39 -5.64 -2.40
CA TYR A 114 -0.33 -5.56 -3.39
C TYR A 114 -0.89 -5.55 -4.82
N TYR A 115 -1.77 -6.50 -5.15
CA TYR A 115 -2.34 -6.62 -6.50
C TYR A 115 -3.38 -5.52 -6.76
N GLY A 116 -4.12 -5.07 -5.75
CA GLY A 116 -5.05 -3.94 -5.79
C GLY A 116 -4.41 -2.56 -5.94
N ASN A 117 -3.07 -2.48 -6.04
CA ASN A 117 -2.41 -1.26 -6.48
C ASN A 117 -2.36 -1.20 -8.01
N ARG A 118 -2.75 -0.05 -8.57
CA ARG A 118 -2.52 0.33 -9.99
C ARG A 118 -1.07 0.16 -10.47
N TYR A 119 -0.12 0.08 -9.54
CA TYR A 119 1.28 -0.20 -9.82
C TYR A 119 1.83 -1.22 -8.82
N GLN A 120 2.53 -2.22 -9.35
CA GLN A 120 3.05 -3.35 -8.58
C GLN A 120 4.59 -3.39 -8.66
N PRO A 121 5.32 -2.53 -7.90
CA PRO A 121 6.77 -2.61 -7.82
C PRO A 121 7.22 -3.99 -7.33
N ARG A 122 8.37 -4.49 -7.80
CA ARG A 122 8.92 -5.80 -7.39
C ARG A 122 8.92 -5.97 -5.87
N ARG A 123 8.35 -7.07 -5.36
CA ARG A 123 8.32 -7.36 -3.91
C ARG A 123 9.72 -7.49 -3.28
N ASN A 124 10.71 -8.05 -3.99
CA ASN A 124 12.06 -8.30 -3.47
C ASN A 124 12.99 -7.06 -3.61
N GLN A 125 12.66 -6.01 -2.87
CA GLN A 125 13.45 -4.79 -2.64
C GLN A 125 12.98 -4.19 -1.30
N PRO A 126 13.69 -3.23 -0.68
CA PRO A 126 13.18 -2.55 0.51
C PRO A 126 11.85 -1.80 0.27
N TRP A 127 10.93 -1.86 1.24
CA TRP A 127 9.68 -1.08 1.27
C TRP A 127 9.62 -0.25 2.55
N TYR A 128 9.20 1.00 2.42
CA TYR A 128 9.29 2.00 3.46
C TYR A 128 7.92 2.41 3.97
N HIS A 129 7.77 2.47 5.30
CA HIS A 129 6.63 3.08 5.98
C HIS A 129 6.90 4.58 6.12
N ILE A 130 6.01 5.42 5.60
CA ILE A 130 6.22 6.86 5.43
C ILE A 130 5.06 7.64 6.04
N LEU A 131 5.36 8.70 6.80
CA LEU A 131 4.37 9.70 7.23
C LEU A 131 4.27 10.81 6.16
N VAL A 132 3.08 11.07 5.61
CA VAL A 132 2.91 12.00 4.48
C VAL A 132 2.75 13.46 4.95
N HIS A 133 3.43 14.38 4.26
CA HIS A 133 3.36 15.82 4.52
C HIS A 133 1.96 16.40 4.29
N GLN A 134 1.47 17.22 5.23
CA GLN A 134 0.16 17.90 5.16
C GLN A 134 -1.03 16.92 5.01
N SER A 135 -0.87 15.72 5.57
CA SER A 135 -1.87 14.66 5.57
C SER A 135 -1.91 13.97 6.93
N ASN A 136 -2.96 13.19 7.16
CA ASN A 136 -3.06 12.23 8.27
C ASN A 136 -2.71 10.80 7.82
N GLN A 137 -2.36 10.62 6.53
CA GLN A 137 -2.10 9.32 5.93
C GLN A 137 -0.65 8.87 6.14
N THR A 138 -0.50 7.57 6.42
CA THR A 138 0.75 6.84 6.27
C THR A 138 0.71 6.01 4.99
N THR A 139 1.85 5.91 4.29
CA THR A 139 1.97 5.15 3.04
C THR A 139 3.06 4.08 3.15
N TYR A 140 2.88 3.01 2.38
CA TYR A 140 3.86 1.94 2.22
C TYR A 140 4.40 1.96 0.78
N ALA A 141 5.69 2.25 0.61
CA ALA A 141 6.25 2.55 -0.70
C ALA A 141 7.58 1.82 -0.98
N ALA A 142 7.66 1.18 -2.14
CA ALA A 142 8.88 0.52 -2.61
C ALA A 142 10.04 1.50 -2.81
N GLN A 143 11.27 1.06 -2.51
CA GLN A 143 12.53 1.78 -2.74
C GLN A 143 12.62 2.40 -4.16
N SER A 144 12.19 1.67 -5.19
CA SER A 144 12.17 2.12 -6.58
C SER A 144 11.30 3.37 -6.81
N SER A 145 10.28 3.60 -5.98
CA SER A 145 9.29 4.67 -6.13
C SER A 145 9.69 6.00 -5.50
N LEU A 146 10.79 6.04 -4.73
CA LEU A 146 11.20 7.18 -3.92
C LEU A 146 12.46 7.89 -4.46
N THR A 147 12.60 9.17 -4.13
CA THR A 147 13.86 9.94 -4.12
C THR A 147 14.03 10.60 -2.76
N TRP A 148 15.24 11.08 -2.45
CA TRP A 148 15.41 12.05 -1.36
C TRP A 148 14.60 13.32 -1.63
N ASP A 149 14.21 13.99 -0.55
CA ASP A 149 13.65 15.35 -0.56
C ASP A 149 14.73 16.34 -0.07
N THR A 150 15.22 17.17 -0.98
CA THR A 150 16.32 18.12 -0.75
C THR A 150 15.88 19.46 -0.18
N SER A 151 14.60 19.64 0.17
CA SER A 151 14.09 20.90 0.71
C SER A 151 14.63 21.27 2.10
N LEU A 152 15.17 20.29 2.85
CA LEU A 152 15.60 20.41 4.26
C LEU A 152 14.49 20.88 5.22
N GLN A 153 13.22 20.89 4.79
CA GLN A 153 12.08 21.36 5.57
C GLN A 153 11.43 20.21 6.34
N GLN A 154 10.93 20.53 7.54
CA GLN A 154 10.08 19.61 8.32
C GLN A 154 8.79 19.22 7.57
N ILE A 155 8.10 18.20 8.10
CA ILE A 155 6.72 17.88 7.74
C ILE A 155 5.71 18.22 8.83
N GLN A 156 4.46 18.39 8.39
CA GLN A 156 3.29 18.42 9.24
C GLN A 156 2.54 17.08 9.08
N HIS A 157 2.50 16.27 10.12
CA HIS A 157 1.75 15.01 10.20
C HIS A 157 1.44 14.70 11.68
N PRO A 158 0.23 14.24 12.06
CA PRO A 158 -0.15 14.09 13.48
C PRO A 158 0.80 13.17 14.27
N LEU A 159 1.14 12.00 13.71
CA LEU A 159 2.01 11.01 14.37
C LEU A 159 3.50 11.39 14.44
N LEU A 160 3.91 12.56 13.91
CA LEU A 160 5.33 12.92 13.83
C LEU A 160 6.00 12.95 15.21
N ARG A 161 5.35 13.59 16.20
CA ARG A 161 5.83 13.69 17.59
C ARG A 161 5.77 12.35 18.35
N TYR A 162 5.04 11.37 17.85
CA TYR A 162 5.01 10.03 18.44
C TYR A 162 6.25 9.20 18.07
N PHE A 163 6.83 9.42 16.88
CA PHE A 163 7.99 8.65 16.40
C PHE A 163 9.34 9.39 16.46
N PHE A 164 9.34 10.73 16.55
CA PHE A 164 10.55 11.54 16.46
C PHE A 164 10.56 12.67 17.49
N HIS A 165 11.72 12.91 18.13
CA HIS A 165 11.89 13.94 19.16
C HIS A 165 12.68 15.17 18.67
N HIS A 166 13.51 15.05 17.64
CA HIS A 166 14.30 16.15 17.09
C HIS A 166 14.33 16.17 15.56
N PHE A 167 14.68 17.32 14.97
CA PHE A 167 14.92 17.50 13.54
C PHE A 167 16.12 18.43 13.33
N GLU A 168 17.16 17.90 12.69
CA GLU A 168 18.42 18.60 12.43
C GLU A 168 18.90 18.28 11.01
N ASN A 169 19.57 19.23 10.35
CA ASN A 169 20.28 18.99 9.07
C ASN A 169 19.43 18.31 7.97
N GLY A 170 18.11 18.56 7.95
CA GLY A 170 17.17 17.97 6.99
C GLY A 170 16.63 16.58 7.36
N ARG A 171 16.89 16.10 8.57
CA ARG A 171 16.64 14.72 9.03
C ARG A 171 15.98 14.70 10.41
N TYR A 172 15.10 13.74 10.65
CA TYR A 172 14.55 13.50 11.99
C TYR A 172 15.41 12.52 12.79
N GLU A 173 15.45 12.73 14.11
CA GLU A 173 16.02 11.82 15.09
C GLU A 173 14.92 10.91 15.65
N ARG A 174 15.11 9.59 15.55
CA ARG A 174 14.10 8.57 15.87
C ARG A 174 14.12 8.27 17.37
N ASN A 175 12.95 8.31 18.00
CA ASN A 175 12.80 7.90 19.40
C ASN A 175 12.68 6.37 19.55
N ASN A 176 12.49 5.89 20.78
CA ASN A 176 12.39 4.46 21.08
C ASN A 176 11.00 3.83 20.79
N GLU A 177 10.00 4.61 20.36
CA GLU A 177 8.66 4.07 20.07
C GLU A 177 8.73 3.19 18.81
N PRO A 178 8.42 1.87 18.87
CA PRO A 178 8.48 1.01 17.70
C PRO A 178 7.44 1.44 16.66
N TRP A 179 7.68 1.11 15.38
CA TRP A 179 6.58 1.12 14.42
C TRP A 179 5.60 -0.01 14.81
N PRO A 180 4.32 0.29 15.09
CA PRO A 180 3.40 -0.69 15.70
C PRO A 180 3.04 -1.85 14.77
N TYR A 181 3.31 -1.74 13.47
CA TYR A 181 2.86 -2.69 12.45
C TYR A 181 4.02 -3.46 11.82
N ARG A 182 4.57 -4.43 12.55
CA ARG A 182 5.25 -5.58 11.94
C ARG A 182 4.19 -6.62 11.60
N TRP A 183 4.09 -6.97 10.32
CA TRP A 183 2.81 -7.29 9.70
C TRP A 183 2.15 -8.57 10.24
N ASN A 184 1.03 -8.39 10.93
CA ASN A 184 0.02 -9.41 11.13
C ASN A 184 -1.35 -8.79 10.82
N ILE A 185 -1.57 -8.37 9.57
CA ILE A 185 -2.81 -7.70 9.15
C ILE A 185 -3.92 -8.76 9.02
N SER A 186 -4.45 -9.19 10.15
CA SER A 186 -5.79 -9.76 10.26
C SER A 186 -6.39 -9.35 11.61
N LYS A 187 -7.68 -9.03 11.57
CA LYS A 187 -8.51 -8.48 12.66
C LYS A 187 -8.38 -6.97 12.90
N ASN A 188 -9.55 -6.34 12.76
CA ASN A 188 -10.05 -5.07 13.28
C ASN A 188 -9.16 -4.29 14.25
N ASP A 189 -8.89 -3.05 13.88
CA ASP A 189 -8.99 -1.85 14.73
C ASP A 189 -8.98 -0.62 13.78
N GLN A 190 -9.78 0.44 13.95
CA GLN A 190 -10.73 0.79 15.02
C GLN A 190 -12.15 1.04 14.47
N ASN A 191 -13.15 0.82 15.32
CA ASN A 191 -14.48 1.43 15.20
C ASN A 191 -14.54 2.64 16.15
N THR A 192 -14.70 3.85 15.62
CA THR A 192 -14.92 5.08 16.41
C THR A 192 -15.80 6.06 15.64
#